data_AF-A0A0F4LPV9-F1
#
_entry.id   AF-A0A0F4LPV9-F1
#
_cell.length_a   1.000
_cell.length_b   1.000
_cell.length_c   1.000
_cell.angle_alpha   90.00
_cell.angle_beta   90.00
_cell.angle_gamma   90.00
#
_symmetry.space_group_name_H-M   'P 1'
#
loop_
_entity.id
_entity.type
_entity.pdbx_description
1 polymer ?
#
loop_
_entity_poly.entity_id
_entity_poly.type
_entity_poly.pdbx_seq_one_letter_code
_entity_poly.pdbx_strand_id
1 'polypeptide(L)'
;MKTKKVISSILLTLTFLAGGLSQTHNVSAALDKEQAVSIVKKGSPETQSAGLNATFNVKVNKEKPIILKINSELKINPALAHVTLETSYGKKTSETEEMWASEETNRLYSKNKGKWEYTTLPKPSKKKPKGAEAQLFNLLSDPKTYTKTSDLFIKALDDNSELSGPDQDGVYTLTVNVSASKMKKLFLEFYKKAKFSKKEIKEFKKSVKFTNIQFAYTIKDEKLVGYTGNVTLKLAKLMKFSETISTNHFDGYNDLKLPDEVINAKKAKSK
;
A
#
# COMPACT_ATOMS: atom_id res chain seq x y z
N MET A 1 -55.39 -24.41 -3.08
CA MET A 1 -54.56 -24.72 -1.88
C MET A 1 -53.23 -25.31 -2.40
N LYS A 2 -52.02 -24.89 -1.97
CA LYS A 2 -51.31 -25.41 -0.78
C LYS A 2 -51.57 -26.93 -0.61
N THR A 3 -50.66 -27.90 -0.71
CA THR A 3 -49.19 -27.92 -0.79
C THR A 3 -48.79 -29.30 -1.42
N LYS A 4 -47.56 -29.87 -1.45
CA LYS A 4 -46.34 -29.69 -0.62
C LYS A 4 -45.02 -29.67 -1.43
N LYS A 5 -44.23 -30.76 -1.43
CA LYS A 5 -42.81 -30.87 -1.82
C LYS A 5 -42.38 -32.35 -1.95
N VAL A 6 -41.49 -32.65 -2.92
CA VAL A 6 -40.17 -33.36 -2.84
C VAL A 6 -40.13 -34.66 -2.01
N ILE A 7 -39.57 -35.81 -2.46
CA ILE A 7 -38.14 -36.17 -2.69
C ILE A 7 -38.08 -37.42 -3.63
N SER A 8 -36.88 -37.79 -4.10
CA SER A 8 -36.51 -39.08 -4.75
C SER A 8 -36.52 -39.16 -6.28
N SER A 9 -36.33 -38.03 -6.97
CA SER A 9 -35.91 -38.04 -8.38
C SER A 9 -34.41 -38.34 -8.50
N ILE A 10 -34.08 -39.41 -9.24
CA ILE A 10 -32.78 -39.60 -9.92
C ILE A 10 -31.59 -39.92 -8.98
N LEU A 11 -31.73 -41.04 -8.26
CA LEU A 11 -30.63 -42.02 -8.22
C LEU A 11 -30.61 -42.78 -9.56
N LEU A 12 -29.44 -43.30 -9.97
CA LEU A 12 -29.13 -43.89 -11.30
C LEU A 12 -29.21 -42.85 -12.44
N THR A 13 -28.16 -42.51 -13.19
CA THR A 13 -27.02 -43.27 -13.73
C THR A 13 -25.93 -42.31 -14.21
N LEU A 14 -24.65 -42.53 -13.82
CA LEU A 14 -23.45 -42.19 -14.63
C LEU A 14 -22.11 -42.69 -14.03
N THR A 15 -22.13 -43.84 -13.37
CA THR A 15 -20.91 -44.67 -13.23
C THR A 15 -20.59 -45.28 -14.60
N PHE A 16 -19.86 -44.56 -15.46
CA PHE A 16 -18.95 -45.10 -16.50
C PHE A 16 -18.18 -43.98 -17.26
N LEU A 17 -17.47 -43.12 -16.51
CA LEU A 17 -16.31 -42.37 -17.03
C LEU A 17 -15.07 -42.61 -16.15
N ALA A 18 -14.88 -43.86 -15.74
CA ALA A 18 -13.62 -44.36 -15.19
C ALA A 18 -12.85 -45.03 -16.33
N GLY A 19 -12.04 -44.26 -17.07
CA GLY A 19 -11.44 -44.73 -18.32
C GLY A 19 -10.51 -43.74 -19.00
N GLY A 20 -9.49 -43.25 -18.30
CA GLY A 20 -8.33 -42.61 -18.92
C GLY A 20 -8.42 -41.10 -19.14
N LEU A 21 -8.13 -40.33 -18.09
CA LEU A 21 -7.30 -39.13 -18.22
C LEU A 21 -6.50 -38.92 -16.93
N SER A 22 -5.26 -39.37 -17.00
CA SER A 22 -4.16 -39.08 -16.09
C SER A 22 -4.11 -37.61 -15.69
N GLN A 23 -3.90 -37.35 -14.39
CA GLN A 23 -3.50 -36.04 -13.85
C GLN A 23 -4.35 -34.86 -14.37
N THR A 24 -5.64 -34.84 -14.04
CA THR A 24 -6.30 -33.54 -13.85
C THR A 24 -5.65 -32.84 -12.67
N HIS A 25 -4.59 -32.09 -12.94
CA HIS A 25 -4.28 -30.91 -12.14
C HIS A 25 -5.59 -30.15 -11.95
N ASN A 26 -5.85 -29.67 -10.73
CA ASN A 26 -6.92 -28.71 -10.51
C ASN A 26 -6.61 -27.49 -11.37
N VAL A 27 -7.25 -27.39 -12.54
CA VAL A 27 -7.35 -26.13 -13.27
C VAL A 27 -8.20 -25.27 -12.36
N SER A 28 -7.54 -24.45 -11.54
CA SER A 28 -8.17 -23.39 -10.76
C SER A 28 -9.12 -22.67 -11.69
N ALA A 29 -10.41 -22.67 -11.34
CA ALA A 29 -11.42 -22.02 -12.16
C ALA A 29 -10.99 -20.56 -12.33
N ALA A 30 -10.95 -20.08 -13.58
CA ALA A 30 -10.38 -18.77 -13.88
C ALA A 30 -11.06 -17.71 -13.01
N LEU A 31 -10.24 -16.98 -12.22
CA LEU A 31 -10.72 -16.10 -11.17
C LEU A 31 -11.68 -15.05 -11.77
N ASP A 32 -12.89 -14.97 -11.25
CA ASP A 32 -13.86 -13.98 -11.72
C ASP A 32 -13.66 -12.61 -11.03
N LYS A 33 -14.33 -11.58 -11.56
CA LYS A 33 -14.22 -10.22 -11.06
C LYS A 33 -14.74 -10.06 -9.61
N GLU A 34 -15.79 -10.77 -9.22
CA GLU A 34 -16.37 -10.68 -7.87
C GLU A 34 -15.44 -11.34 -6.84
N GLN A 35 -14.87 -12.50 -7.19
CA GLN A 35 -13.84 -13.18 -6.44
C GLN A 35 -12.58 -12.30 -6.28
N ALA A 36 -12.09 -11.71 -7.38
CA ALA A 36 -10.95 -10.79 -7.35
C ALA A 36 -11.20 -9.56 -6.46
N VAL A 37 -12.37 -8.94 -6.57
CA VAL A 37 -12.79 -7.82 -5.69
C VAL A 37 -12.87 -8.27 -4.22
N SER A 38 -13.38 -9.48 -3.96
CA SER A 38 -13.45 -10.05 -2.60
C SER A 38 -12.07 -10.25 -1.99
N ILE A 39 -11.11 -10.79 -2.75
CA ILE A 39 -9.71 -10.96 -2.33
C ILE A 39 -9.07 -9.59 -1.99
N VAL A 40 -9.25 -8.59 -2.85
CA VAL A 40 -8.70 -7.23 -2.62
C VAL A 40 -9.33 -6.52 -1.41
N LYS A 41 -10.63 -6.77 -1.15
CA LYS A 41 -11.34 -6.25 0.03
C LYS A 41 -10.91 -6.95 1.32
N LYS A 42 -10.64 -8.26 1.28
CA LYS A 42 -10.08 -9.03 2.39
C LYS A 42 -8.67 -8.54 2.74
N GLY A 43 -7.87 -8.22 1.71
CA GLY A 43 -6.47 -7.83 1.84
C GLY A 43 -5.59 -9.00 2.30
N SER A 44 -4.45 -8.69 2.91
CA SER A 44 -3.47 -9.68 3.38
C SER A 44 -3.21 -9.55 4.89
N PRO A 45 -4.22 -9.72 5.75
CA PRO A 45 -4.13 -9.41 7.18
C PRO A 45 -3.19 -10.31 7.98
N GLU A 46 -2.86 -11.50 7.47
CA GLU A 46 -1.98 -12.48 8.11
C GLU A 46 -0.48 -12.23 7.81
N THR A 47 -0.19 -11.35 6.85
CA THR A 47 1.18 -11.07 6.41
C THR A 47 2.02 -10.47 7.54
N GLN A 48 3.24 -11.00 7.70
CA GLN A 48 4.19 -10.63 8.76
C GLN A 48 5.29 -9.67 8.28
N SER A 49 5.42 -9.47 6.97
CA SER A 49 6.34 -8.48 6.40
C SER A 49 5.91 -7.98 5.02
N ALA A 50 6.36 -6.79 4.61
CA ALA A 50 6.02 -6.20 3.31
C ALA A 50 7.12 -5.26 2.80
N GLY A 51 7.24 -5.15 1.47
CA GLY A 51 7.95 -4.06 0.82
C GLY A 51 7.01 -2.89 0.53
N LEU A 52 7.47 -1.66 0.75
CA LEU A 52 6.79 -0.44 0.31
C LEU A 52 7.75 0.44 -0.48
N ASN A 53 7.37 0.76 -1.71
CA ASN A 53 8.08 1.74 -2.54
C ASN A 53 7.14 2.90 -2.84
N ALA A 54 7.61 4.14 -2.70
CA ALA A 54 6.89 5.34 -3.04
C ALA A 54 7.77 6.27 -3.88
N THR A 55 7.21 6.91 -4.91
CA THR A 55 7.88 7.95 -5.69
C THR A 55 6.99 9.18 -5.76
N PHE A 56 7.45 10.27 -5.17
CA PHE A 56 6.83 11.58 -5.21
C PHE A 56 7.59 12.46 -6.19
N ASN A 57 6.90 13.06 -7.14
CA ASN A 57 7.46 13.99 -8.10
C ASN A 57 6.70 15.32 -8.00
N VAL A 58 7.41 16.36 -7.57
CA VAL A 58 6.89 17.71 -7.38
C VAL A 58 7.56 18.63 -8.39
N LYS A 59 6.77 19.22 -9.29
CA LYS A 59 7.24 20.21 -10.25
C LYS A 59 6.50 21.52 -10.07
N VAL A 60 7.25 22.60 -9.80
CA VAL A 60 6.73 23.98 -9.74
C VAL A 60 7.04 24.68 -11.07
N ASN A 61 6.01 25.21 -11.73
CA ASN A 61 6.07 25.95 -12.98
C ASN A 61 6.97 25.29 -14.05
N LYS A 62 7.99 26.03 -14.51
CA LYS A 62 8.99 25.60 -15.50
C LYS A 62 10.25 25.01 -14.84
N GLU A 63 10.29 24.90 -13.52
CA GLU A 63 11.46 24.42 -12.78
C GLU A 63 11.69 22.92 -13.00
N LYS A 64 12.85 22.45 -12.54
CA LYS A 64 13.19 21.02 -12.53
C LYS A 64 12.31 20.31 -11.49
N PRO A 65 11.85 19.07 -11.73
CA PRO A 65 11.12 18.32 -10.73
C PRO A 65 12.03 17.98 -9.55
N ILE A 66 11.49 18.08 -8.35
CA ILE A 66 12.02 17.42 -7.15
C ILE A 66 11.42 16.01 -7.16
N ILE A 67 12.26 14.99 -7.07
CA ILE A 67 11.84 13.59 -7.03
C ILE A 67 12.33 13.01 -5.71
N LEU A 68 11.39 12.53 -4.89
CA LEU A 68 11.64 11.79 -3.66
C LEU A 68 11.25 10.34 -3.91
N LYS A 69 12.18 9.39 -3.80
CA LYS A 69 11.85 7.96 -3.76
C LYS A 69 12.03 7.45 -2.34
N ILE A 70 11.07 6.69 -1.85
CA ILE A 70 11.17 5.96 -0.59
C ILE A 70 11.12 4.48 -0.96
N ASN A 71 12.04 3.66 -0.47
CA ASN A 71 11.90 2.21 -0.48
C ASN A 71 12.02 1.73 0.96
N SER A 72 11.17 0.80 1.37
CA SER A 72 11.10 0.33 2.75
C SER A 72 10.83 -1.16 2.81
N GLU A 73 11.53 -1.81 3.73
CA GLU A 73 11.39 -3.22 4.06
C GLU A 73 10.82 -3.26 5.49
N LEU A 74 9.65 -3.87 5.64
CA LEU A 74 8.87 -3.85 6.88
C LEU A 74 8.69 -5.26 7.40
N LYS A 75 9.00 -5.47 8.68
CA LYS A 75 8.59 -6.63 9.47
C LYS A 75 7.65 -6.14 10.57
N ILE A 76 6.53 -6.84 10.73
CA ILE A 76 5.38 -6.38 11.53
C ILE A 76 5.50 -6.80 12.99
N ASN A 77 6.08 -7.97 13.27
CA ASN A 77 6.20 -8.51 14.62
C ASN A 77 7.53 -9.25 14.83
N PRO A 78 8.41 -8.79 15.75
CA PRO A 78 8.40 -7.45 16.34
C PRO A 78 8.56 -6.37 15.26
N ALA A 79 8.06 -5.15 15.49
CA ALA A 79 8.07 -4.12 14.46
C ALA A 79 9.51 -3.64 14.16
N LEU A 80 9.93 -3.83 12.91
CA LEU A 80 11.23 -3.42 12.38
C LEU A 80 11.06 -2.88 10.97
N ALA A 81 11.55 -1.67 10.73
CA ALA A 81 11.53 -1.03 9.42
C ALA A 81 12.93 -0.61 9.00
N HIS A 82 13.32 -0.98 7.78
CA HIS A 82 14.40 -0.36 7.03
C HIS A 82 13.78 0.62 6.03
N VAL A 83 14.36 1.82 5.88
CA VAL A 83 13.87 2.86 4.97
C VAL A 83 15.06 3.52 4.28
N THR A 84 15.02 3.58 2.95
CA THR A 84 15.88 4.42 2.12
C THR A 84 15.06 5.56 1.53
N LEU A 85 15.61 6.78 1.56
CA LEU A 85 15.03 7.98 0.94
C LEU A 85 16.03 8.57 -0.05
N GLU A 86 15.68 8.56 -1.34
CA GLU A 86 16.47 9.17 -2.41
C GLU A 86 15.83 10.50 -2.83
N THR A 87 16.54 11.62 -2.64
CA THR A 87 16.12 12.95 -3.11
C THR A 87 16.94 13.38 -4.31
N SER A 88 16.30 13.75 -5.42
CA SER A 88 16.97 14.25 -6.62
C SER A 88 16.29 15.48 -7.23
N TYR A 89 17.09 16.33 -7.88
CA TYR A 89 16.65 17.58 -8.49
C TYR A 89 16.88 17.54 -10.02
N GLY A 90 15.84 17.15 -10.75
CA GLY A 90 15.88 16.96 -12.21
C GLY A 90 16.71 15.76 -12.65
N LYS A 91 17.99 16.00 -12.99
CA LYS A 91 18.96 14.97 -13.44
C LYS A 91 20.26 14.98 -12.60
N LYS A 92 20.34 15.78 -11.53
CA LYS A 92 21.54 15.89 -10.68
C LYS A 92 21.31 15.26 -9.31
N THR A 93 22.42 14.73 -8.80
CA THR A 93 22.71 14.17 -7.46
C THR A 93 21.51 13.67 -6.67
N SER A 94 21.45 12.34 -6.51
CA SER A 94 20.70 11.68 -5.46
C SER A 94 21.39 11.87 -4.12
N GLU A 95 20.76 12.58 -3.18
CA GLU A 95 21.06 12.39 -1.76
C GLU A 95 20.28 11.18 -1.28
N THR A 96 20.97 10.17 -0.76
CA THR A 96 20.36 8.96 -0.20
C THR A 96 20.51 8.96 1.31
N GLU A 97 19.39 9.10 2.01
CA GLU A 97 19.30 8.88 3.44
C GLU A 97 18.88 7.42 3.72
N GLU A 98 19.42 6.85 4.79
CA GLU A 98 19.08 5.49 5.24
C GLU A 98 18.72 5.55 6.73
N MET A 99 17.62 4.89 7.09
CA MET A 99 17.07 4.86 8.42
C MET A 99 16.62 3.45 8.80
N TRP A 100 16.76 3.11 10.07
CA TRP A 100 16.18 1.92 10.68
C TRP A 100 15.34 2.31 11.88
N ALA A 101 14.18 1.68 12.06
CA ALA A 101 13.35 1.85 13.25
C ALA A 101 13.02 0.48 13.85
N SER A 102 13.26 0.30 15.15
CA SER A 102 13.08 -0.98 15.85
C SER A 102 12.29 -0.78 17.13
N GLU A 103 11.23 -1.56 17.29
CA GLU A 103 10.43 -1.67 18.50
C GLU A 103 11.24 -2.29 19.65
N GLU A 104 11.94 -3.41 19.41
CA GLU A 104 12.71 -4.13 20.43
C GLU A 104 13.74 -3.24 21.15
N THR A 105 14.42 -2.39 20.40
CA THR A 105 15.41 -1.46 20.95
C THR A 105 14.80 -0.10 21.34
N ASN A 106 13.57 0.17 20.91
CA ASN A 106 12.86 1.46 20.97
C ASN A 106 13.71 2.62 20.42
N ARG A 107 14.31 2.44 19.23
CA ARG A 107 15.24 3.39 18.60
C ARG A 107 14.91 3.65 17.13
N LEU A 108 15.15 4.90 16.72
CA LEU A 108 15.27 5.34 15.34
C LEU A 108 16.73 5.63 15.08
N TYR A 109 17.32 4.92 14.12
CA TYR A 109 18.70 5.01 13.70
C TYR A 109 18.79 5.78 12.37
N SER A 110 19.76 6.66 12.23
CA SER A 110 20.05 7.38 11.00
C SER A 110 21.55 7.64 10.83
N LYS A 111 21.99 7.83 9.58
CA LYS A 111 23.38 8.17 9.27
C LYS A 111 23.62 9.68 9.42
N ASN A 112 24.53 10.05 10.33
CA ASN A 112 25.06 11.41 10.49
C ASN A 112 26.55 11.42 10.09
N LYS A 113 26.90 12.15 9.02
CA LYS A 113 28.27 12.18 8.45
C LYS A 113 28.88 10.78 8.23
N GLY A 114 28.07 9.85 7.71
CA GLY A 114 28.48 8.46 7.42
C GLY A 114 28.58 7.54 8.64
N LYS A 115 28.17 7.97 9.84
CA LYS A 115 28.15 7.13 11.05
C LYS A 115 26.72 6.95 11.54
N TRP A 116 26.40 5.74 12.01
CA TRP A 116 25.11 5.48 12.64
C TRP A 116 25.00 6.16 14.01
N GLU A 117 23.97 6.99 14.16
CA GLU A 117 23.52 7.53 15.43
C GLU A 117 22.07 7.10 15.67
N TYR A 118 21.64 7.05 16.94
CA TYR A 118 20.26 6.75 17.29
C TYR A 118 19.59 7.83 18.14
N THR A 119 18.29 8.00 17.92
CA THR A 119 17.36 8.68 18.82
C THR A 119 16.41 7.66 19.43
N THR A 120 15.80 7.99 20.56
CA THR A 120 14.81 7.13 21.23
C THR A 120 13.46 7.33 20.58
N LEU A 121 12.79 6.25 20.14
CA LEU A 121 11.43 6.35 19.64
C LEU A 121 10.50 6.88 20.74
N PRO A 122 9.62 7.86 20.44
CA PRO A 122 8.63 8.32 21.41
C PRO A 122 7.68 7.16 21.68
N LYS A 123 7.59 6.75 22.96
CA LYS A 123 6.70 5.65 23.39
C LYS A 123 5.29 5.86 22.81
N PRO A 124 4.64 4.81 22.28
CA PRO A 124 3.30 4.91 21.72
C PRO A 124 2.30 5.32 22.81
N SER A 125 2.07 6.62 22.91
CA SER A 125 1.17 7.19 23.90
C SER A 125 -0.28 6.93 23.45
N LYS A 126 -1.21 6.72 24.40
CA LYS A 126 -2.65 6.60 24.09
C LYS A 126 -3.27 7.88 23.48
N LYS A 127 -2.48 8.94 23.27
CA LYS A 127 -2.82 10.17 22.56
C LYS A 127 -2.02 10.25 21.27
N LYS A 128 -2.61 10.83 20.21
CA LYS A 128 -1.97 10.97 18.89
C LYS A 128 -0.51 11.47 19.02
N PRO A 129 0.46 10.79 18.39
CA PRO A 129 1.85 11.22 18.44
C PRO A 129 2.03 12.65 17.90
N LYS A 130 3.02 13.37 18.45
CA LYS A 130 3.48 14.68 17.96
C LYS A 130 4.90 14.52 17.42
N GLY A 131 5.23 15.17 16.31
CA GLY A 131 6.47 14.96 15.56
C GLY A 131 6.25 14.16 14.28
N ALA A 132 7.16 14.28 13.31
CA ALA A 132 7.06 13.60 12.02
C ALA A 132 7.52 12.14 12.14
N GLU A 133 8.58 11.92 12.90
CA GLU A 133 9.22 10.65 13.24
C GLU A 133 8.24 9.71 13.96
N ALA A 134 7.47 10.27 14.89
CA ALA A 134 6.46 9.56 15.66
C ALA A 134 5.23 9.16 14.84
N GLN A 135 4.91 9.95 13.80
CA GLN A 135 3.85 9.61 12.84
C GLN A 135 4.33 8.59 11.80
N LEU A 136 5.59 8.71 11.36
CA LEU A 136 6.23 7.75 10.47
C LEU A 136 6.35 6.38 11.13
N PHE A 137 6.85 6.29 12.36
CA PHE A 137 6.91 5.03 13.11
C PHE A 137 5.53 4.37 13.24
N ASN A 138 4.50 5.11 13.68
CA ASN A 138 3.14 4.59 13.79
C ASN A 138 2.51 4.20 12.44
N LEU A 139 2.92 4.82 11.33
CA LEU A 139 2.50 4.41 9.99
C LEU A 139 3.13 3.04 9.66
N LEU A 140 4.45 2.92 9.85
CA LEU A 140 5.27 1.73 9.58
C LEU A 140 4.93 0.53 10.50
N SER A 141 4.44 0.78 11.71
CA SER A 141 4.15 -0.25 12.72
C SER A 141 2.68 -0.68 12.82
N ASP A 142 1.73 -0.05 12.11
CA ASP A 142 0.36 -0.59 12.00
C ASP A 142 0.23 -1.42 10.72
N PRO A 143 0.22 -2.77 10.79
CA PRO A 143 0.09 -3.63 9.62
C PRO A 143 -1.18 -3.37 8.81
N LYS A 144 -2.24 -2.82 9.42
CA LYS A 144 -3.49 -2.48 8.71
C LYS A 144 -3.29 -1.34 7.70
N THR A 145 -2.27 -0.52 7.87
CA THR A 145 -1.88 0.55 6.91
C THR A 145 -1.48 -0.02 5.55
N TYR A 146 -0.86 -1.21 5.54
CA TYR A 146 -0.25 -1.81 4.35
C TYR A 146 -1.02 -3.02 3.81
N THR A 147 -1.74 -3.73 4.68
CA THR A 147 -2.42 -4.98 4.35
C THR A 147 -3.90 -4.81 3.99
N LYS A 148 -4.50 -3.63 4.21
CA LYS A 148 -5.92 -3.37 3.97
C LYS A 148 -6.18 -2.18 3.05
N THR A 149 -6.95 -2.43 2.00
CA THR A 149 -7.56 -1.40 1.18
C THR A 149 -8.52 -0.55 2.03
N SER A 150 -8.35 0.78 2.07
CA SER A 150 -9.25 1.63 2.87
C SER A 150 -10.69 1.57 2.38
N ASP A 151 -11.67 1.69 3.30
CA ASP A 151 -13.12 1.67 3.02
C ASP A 151 -13.56 2.62 1.87
N LEU A 152 -12.80 3.70 1.67
CA LEU A 152 -13.07 4.70 0.63
C LEU A 152 -12.67 4.21 -0.78
N PHE A 153 -11.69 3.31 -0.88
CA PHE A 153 -11.31 2.63 -2.13
C PHE A 153 -12.12 1.34 -2.35
N ILE A 154 -12.55 0.66 -1.28
CA ILE A 154 -13.47 -0.49 -1.32
C ILE A 154 -14.72 -0.20 -2.15
N LYS A 155 -15.30 1.01 -2.05
CA LYS A 155 -16.46 1.39 -2.88
C LYS A 155 -16.10 1.70 -4.34
N ALA A 156 -14.87 2.11 -4.64
CA ALA A 156 -14.44 2.36 -6.02
C ALA A 156 -14.13 1.05 -6.77
N LEU A 157 -13.71 0.01 -6.04
CA LEU A 157 -13.50 -1.35 -6.55
C LEU A 157 -14.76 -1.96 -7.15
N ASP A 158 -15.94 -1.77 -6.55
CA ASP A 158 -17.19 -2.32 -7.07
C ASP A 158 -17.60 -1.66 -8.40
N ASP A 159 -17.66 -0.32 -8.42
CA ASP A 159 -18.17 0.44 -9.57
C ASP A 159 -17.25 0.42 -10.81
N ASN A 160 -15.92 0.45 -10.61
CA ASN A 160 -14.95 0.94 -11.60
C ASN A 160 -13.74 -0.01 -11.81
N SER A 161 -13.87 -1.31 -11.51
CA SER A 161 -12.78 -2.27 -11.69
C SER A 161 -12.83 -3.06 -13.00
N GLU A 162 -11.64 -3.35 -13.55
CA GLU A 162 -11.38 -4.21 -14.71
C GLU A 162 -10.43 -5.32 -14.27
N LEU A 163 -10.79 -6.58 -14.53
CA LEU A 163 -9.93 -7.73 -14.25
C LEU A 163 -9.18 -8.13 -15.53
N SER A 164 -7.90 -8.46 -15.38
CA SER A 164 -7.04 -8.97 -16.44
C SER A 164 -6.22 -10.14 -15.92
N GLY A 165 -5.83 -11.06 -16.82
CA GLY A 165 -5.12 -12.28 -16.49
C GLY A 165 -6.00 -13.55 -16.57
N PRO A 166 -5.47 -14.72 -16.18
CA PRO A 166 -4.11 -14.89 -15.67
C PRO A 166 -3.07 -14.62 -16.78
N ASP A 167 -1.91 -14.08 -16.42
CA ASP A 167 -0.74 -14.12 -17.28
C ASP A 167 -0.08 -15.52 -17.26
N GLN A 168 1.08 -15.65 -17.92
CA GLN A 168 1.81 -16.92 -18.01
C GLN A 168 2.30 -17.43 -16.65
N ASP A 169 2.44 -16.56 -15.65
CA ASP A 169 2.86 -16.88 -14.28
C ASP A 169 1.67 -17.11 -13.33
N GLY A 170 0.44 -17.16 -13.86
CA GLY A 170 -0.79 -17.36 -13.09
C GLY A 170 -1.26 -16.11 -12.34
N VAL A 171 -0.77 -14.92 -12.72
CA VAL A 171 -1.07 -13.66 -12.01
C VAL A 171 -2.26 -12.95 -12.64
N TYR A 172 -3.20 -12.55 -11.79
CA TYR A 172 -4.32 -11.69 -12.14
C TYR A 172 -4.04 -10.26 -11.69
N THR A 173 -4.48 -9.27 -12.48
CA THR A 173 -4.43 -7.86 -12.12
C THR A 173 -5.82 -7.24 -12.16
N LEU A 174 -6.30 -6.79 -11.00
CA LEU A 174 -7.53 -6.01 -10.87
C LEU A 174 -7.20 -4.51 -10.87
N THR A 175 -7.52 -3.82 -11.96
CA THR A 175 -7.27 -2.39 -12.13
C THR A 175 -8.52 -1.58 -11.76
N VAL A 176 -8.36 -0.48 -11.04
CA VAL A 176 -9.42 0.45 -10.63
C VAL A 176 -9.07 1.86 -11.08
N ASN A 177 -9.89 2.42 -11.96
CA ASN A 177 -9.74 3.80 -12.43
C ASN A 177 -10.71 4.72 -11.67
N VAL A 178 -10.20 5.59 -10.79
CA VAL A 178 -11.03 6.47 -9.95
C VAL A 178 -11.17 7.83 -10.62
N SER A 179 -12.41 8.27 -10.87
CA SER A 179 -12.61 9.58 -11.47
C SER A 179 -12.13 10.72 -10.56
N ALA A 180 -11.63 11.80 -11.17
CA ALA A 180 -11.16 12.98 -10.44
C ALA A 180 -12.23 13.59 -9.51
N SER A 181 -13.52 13.44 -9.85
CA SER A 181 -14.64 13.86 -9.00
C SER A 181 -14.86 12.94 -7.80
N LYS A 182 -14.82 11.60 -7.98
CA LYS A 182 -14.85 10.63 -6.87
C LYS A 182 -13.69 10.91 -5.90
N MET A 183 -12.45 10.97 -6.38
CA MET A 183 -11.27 11.21 -5.52
C MET A 183 -11.30 12.57 -4.80
N LYS A 184 -11.75 13.63 -5.48
CA LYS A 184 -11.92 14.95 -4.85
C LYS A 184 -12.94 14.91 -3.71
N LYS A 185 -14.01 14.13 -3.83
CA LYS A 185 -14.97 13.90 -2.74
C LYS A 185 -14.31 13.18 -1.55
N LEU A 186 -13.51 12.13 -1.81
CA LEU A 186 -12.78 11.40 -0.77
C LEU A 186 -11.83 12.28 0.04
N PHE A 187 -10.98 13.07 -0.62
CA PHE A 187 -10.08 14.03 0.07
C PHE A 187 -10.85 15.08 0.89
N LEU A 188 -12.01 15.54 0.41
CA LEU A 188 -12.85 16.48 1.15
C LEU A 188 -13.50 15.86 2.38
N GLU A 189 -13.84 14.57 2.35
CA GLU A 189 -14.32 13.83 3.52
C GLU A 189 -13.17 13.58 4.53
N PHE A 190 -11.96 13.29 4.05
CA PHE A 190 -10.77 13.23 4.89
C PHE A 190 -10.49 14.56 5.60
N TYR A 191 -10.43 15.70 4.89
CA TYR A 191 -10.17 17.00 5.50
C TYR A 191 -11.24 17.42 6.52
N LYS A 192 -12.50 17.05 6.29
CA LYS A 192 -13.57 17.22 7.30
C LYS A 192 -13.31 16.38 8.55
N LYS A 193 -12.98 15.08 8.40
CA LYS A 193 -12.63 14.18 9.53
C LYS A 193 -11.38 14.67 10.28
N ALA A 194 -10.41 15.24 9.56
CA ALA A 194 -9.18 15.82 10.11
C ALA A 194 -9.35 17.25 10.66
N LYS A 195 -10.58 17.81 10.69
CA LYS A 195 -10.94 19.12 11.25
C LYS A 195 -10.24 20.34 10.60
N PHE A 196 -9.92 20.27 9.31
CA PHE A 196 -9.45 21.43 8.56
C PHE A 196 -10.52 22.55 8.53
N SER A 197 -10.10 23.80 8.52
CA SER A 197 -10.99 24.95 8.50
C SER A 197 -11.80 25.05 7.20
N LYS A 198 -12.93 25.75 7.26
CA LYS A 198 -13.74 26.07 6.07
C LYS A 198 -12.93 26.83 5.00
N LYS A 199 -11.92 27.62 5.41
CA LYS A 199 -11.03 28.38 4.51
C LYS A 199 -10.10 27.44 3.74
N GLU A 200 -9.39 26.54 4.43
CA GLU A 200 -8.49 25.56 3.81
C GLU A 200 -9.25 24.63 2.86
N ILE A 201 -10.43 24.14 3.28
CA ILE A 201 -11.31 23.32 2.43
C ILE A 201 -11.76 24.09 1.17
N LYS A 202 -12.04 25.40 1.27
CA LYS A 202 -12.43 26.24 0.12
C LYS A 202 -11.27 26.44 -0.85
N GLU A 203 -10.05 26.67 -0.36
CA GLU A 203 -8.87 26.82 -1.21
C GLU A 203 -8.44 25.49 -1.86
N PHE A 204 -8.50 24.37 -1.15
CA PHE A 204 -8.30 23.04 -1.77
C PHE A 204 -9.30 22.81 -2.92
N LYS A 205 -10.59 23.14 -2.73
CA LYS A 205 -11.61 22.99 -3.78
C LYS A 205 -11.31 23.83 -5.03
N LYS A 206 -10.78 25.04 -4.89
CA LYS A 206 -10.42 25.91 -6.01
C LYS A 206 -9.15 25.42 -6.71
N SER A 207 -8.11 25.15 -5.91
CA SER A 207 -6.74 25.04 -6.39
C SER A 207 -6.38 23.63 -6.84
N VAL A 208 -6.96 22.57 -6.25
CA VAL A 208 -6.59 21.18 -6.58
C VAL A 208 -7.48 20.59 -7.68
N LYS A 209 -6.83 20.07 -8.72
CA LYS A 209 -7.39 19.25 -9.80
C LYS A 209 -6.64 17.91 -9.89
N PHE A 210 -7.33 16.81 -9.62
CA PHE A 210 -6.83 15.46 -9.92
C PHE A 210 -6.93 15.19 -11.43
N THR A 211 -6.07 14.31 -11.95
CA THR A 211 -5.96 14.04 -13.40
C THR A 211 -5.81 12.56 -13.73
N ASN A 212 -4.87 11.85 -13.09
CA ASN A 212 -4.75 10.40 -13.20
C ASN A 212 -4.86 9.79 -11.79
N ILE A 213 -5.76 8.85 -11.59
CA ILE A 213 -5.90 8.10 -10.33
C ILE A 213 -6.22 6.65 -10.71
N GLN A 214 -5.22 5.78 -10.59
CA GLN A 214 -5.33 4.36 -10.94
C GLN A 214 -4.72 3.52 -9.83
N PHE A 215 -5.37 2.42 -9.48
CA PHE A 215 -4.84 1.40 -8.58
C PHE A 215 -4.86 0.05 -9.30
N ALA A 216 -3.75 -0.67 -9.32
CA ALA A 216 -3.66 -2.03 -9.82
C ALA A 216 -3.35 -2.96 -8.64
N TYR A 217 -4.17 -3.98 -8.44
CA TYR A 217 -4.01 -4.97 -7.39
C TYR A 217 -3.58 -6.30 -8.01
N THR A 218 -2.48 -6.87 -7.51
CA THR A 218 -1.88 -8.10 -8.04
C THR A 218 -2.34 -9.28 -7.19
N ILE A 219 -2.95 -10.26 -7.83
CA ILE A 219 -3.52 -11.45 -7.19
C ILE A 219 -2.83 -12.68 -7.77
N LYS A 220 -2.34 -13.57 -6.90
CA LYS A 220 -1.74 -14.86 -7.27
C LYS A 220 -2.14 -15.88 -6.21
N ASP A 221 -2.39 -17.14 -6.62
CA ASP A 221 -2.77 -18.24 -5.72
C ASP A 221 -3.96 -17.87 -4.78
N GLU A 222 -4.97 -17.20 -5.36
CA GLU A 222 -6.17 -16.67 -4.67
C GLU A 222 -5.88 -15.67 -3.52
N LYS A 223 -4.68 -15.08 -3.49
CA LYS A 223 -4.23 -14.11 -2.49
C LYS A 223 -3.82 -12.79 -3.13
N LEU A 224 -4.07 -11.68 -2.44
CA LEU A 224 -3.45 -10.40 -2.76
C LEU A 224 -1.95 -10.48 -2.44
N VAL A 225 -1.09 -10.28 -3.44
CA VAL A 225 0.39 -10.32 -3.28
C VAL A 225 1.05 -8.93 -3.39
N GLY A 226 0.27 -7.92 -3.80
CA GLY A 226 0.70 -6.53 -3.81
C GLY A 226 -0.30 -5.60 -4.50
N TYR A 227 0.00 -4.32 -4.49
CA TYR A 227 -0.73 -3.30 -5.26
C TYR A 227 0.18 -2.16 -5.69
N THR A 228 -0.21 -1.43 -6.73
CA THR A 228 0.41 -0.16 -7.15
C THR A 228 -0.68 0.90 -7.36
N GLY A 229 -0.62 1.99 -6.61
CA GLY A 229 -1.43 3.19 -6.79
C GLY A 229 -0.65 4.30 -7.48
N ASN A 230 -1.28 4.98 -8.43
CA ASN A 230 -0.77 6.13 -9.16
C ASN A 230 -1.75 7.29 -9.01
N VAL A 231 -1.32 8.40 -8.42
CA VAL A 231 -2.11 9.63 -8.24
C VAL A 231 -1.38 10.80 -8.86
N THR A 232 -2.05 11.60 -9.69
CA THR A 232 -1.51 12.86 -10.23
C THR A 232 -2.50 13.99 -10.04
N LEU A 233 -2.06 15.06 -9.38
CA LEU A 233 -2.81 16.28 -9.16
C LEU A 233 -2.04 17.52 -9.62
N LYS A 234 -2.78 18.60 -9.85
CA LYS A 234 -2.26 19.94 -10.11
C LYS A 234 -2.83 20.91 -9.09
N LEU A 235 -1.97 21.73 -8.48
CA LEU A 235 -2.32 22.80 -7.55
C LEU A 235 -2.16 24.16 -8.27
N ALA A 236 -3.23 24.95 -8.31
CA ALA A 236 -3.30 26.32 -8.83
C ALA A 236 -2.79 26.54 -10.27
N LYS A 237 -2.69 25.48 -11.09
CA LYS A 237 -1.94 25.40 -12.37
C LYS A 237 -0.41 25.55 -12.25
N LEU A 238 0.10 26.03 -11.11
CA LEU A 238 1.52 26.31 -10.87
C LEU A 238 2.30 25.04 -10.52
N MET A 239 1.75 24.16 -9.69
CA MET A 239 2.45 22.96 -9.22
C MET A 239 1.78 21.70 -9.76
N LYS A 240 2.57 20.76 -10.29
CA LYS A 240 2.16 19.37 -10.57
C LYS A 240 2.78 18.49 -9.48
N PHE A 241 1.96 17.64 -8.88
CA PHE A 241 2.38 16.59 -7.96
C PHE A 241 1.93 15.25 -8.55
N SER A 242 2.83 14.29 -8.62
CA SER A 242 2.46 12.89 -8.89
C SER A 242 3.13 11.98 -7.88
N GLU A 243 2.37 10.99 -7.45
CA GLU A 243 2.69 10.02 -6.41
C GLU A 243 2.41 8.63 -7.00
N THR A 244 3.42 7.77 -6.97
CA THR A 244 3.29 6.34 -7.21
C THR A 244 3.62 5.65 -5.90
N ILE A 245 2.73 4.83 -5.36
CA ILE A 245 2.99 3.98 -4.20
C ILE A 245 2.73 2.54 -4.60
N SER A 246 3.68 1.65 -4.40
CA SER A 246 3.48 0.21 -4.49
C SER A 246 3.78 -0.46 -3.16
N THR A 247 2.97 -1.44 -2.80
CA THR A 247 3.26 -2.37 -1.71
C THR A 247 3.33 -3.77 -2.32
N ASN A 248 4.39 -4.51 -2.02
CA ASN A 248 4.71 -5.80 -2.63
C ASN A 248 5.48 -6.67 -1.63
N HIS A 249 6.03 -7.81 -2.08
CA HIS A 249 6.86 -8.71 -1.26
C HIS A 249 6.21 -9.04 0.10
N PHE A 250 4.90 -9.29 0.11
CA PHE A 250 4.23 -9.81 1.29
C PHE A 250 4.90 -11.11 1.74
N ASP A 251 5.26 -11.15 3.02
CA ASP A 251 5.99 -12.22 3.69
C ASP A 251 7.44 -12.42 3.20
N GLY A 252 7.96 -11.50 2.37
CA GLY A 252 9.31 -11.54 1.80
C GLY A 252 10.45 -11.02 2.69
N TYR A 253 10.14 -10.36 3.81
CA TYR A 253 11.13 -9.79 4.75
C TYR A 253 10.96 -10.33 6.18
N ASN A 254 10.46 -11.57 6.33
CA ASN A 254 10.26 -12.19 7.64
C ASN A 254 11.57 -12.36 8.43
N ASP A 255 12.69 -12.54 7.73
CA ASP A 255 14.04 -12.65 8.31
C ASP A 255 14.76 -11.30 8.49
N LEU A 256 14.08 -10.17 8.25
CA LEU A 256 14.64 -8.84 8.48
C LEU A 256 15.08 -8.68 9.94
N LYS A 257 16.30 -8.18 10.10
CA LYS A 257 16.98 -7.94 11.39
C LYS A 257 17.85 -6.69 11.30
N LEU A 258 18.07 -6.01 12.42
CA LEU A 258 19.02 -4.89 12.47
C LEU A 258 20.45 -5.40 12.17
N PRO A 259 21.23 -4.72 11.31
CA PRO A 259 22.66 -4.99 11.15
C PRO A 259 23.46 -4.60 12.41
N ASP A 260 24.54 -5.33 12.70
CA ASP A 260 25.37 -5.08 13.90
C ASP A 260 25.94 -3.65 13.95
N GLU A 261 26.28 -3.06 12.80
CA GLU A 261 26.74 -1.67 12.72
C GLU A 261 25.67 -0.64 13.11
N VAL A 262 24.38 -0.98 12.93
CA VAL A 262 23.23 -0.17 13.33
C VAL A 262 22.96 -0.37 14.83
N ILE A 263 22.96 -1.61 15.31
CA ILE A 263 22.73 -1.95 16.73
C ILE A 263 23.69 -1.17 17.65
N ASN A 264 24.97 -1.11 17.25
CA ASN A 264 26.05 -0.47 17.98
C ASN A 264 26.17 1.06 17.78
N ALA A 265 25.18 1.69 17.13
CA ALA A 265 25.10 3.14 16.99
C ALA A 265 25.21 3.88 18.34
N LYS A 266 25.81 5.07 18.32
CA LYS A 266 25.85 5.95 19.50
C LYS A 266 24.61 6.83 19.57
N LYS A 267 24.18 7.22 20.77
CA LYS A 267 23.06 8.16 20.92
C LYS A 267 23.42 9.50 20.27
N ALA A 268 22.54 10.03 19.43
CA ALA A 268 22.69 11.35 18.85
C ALA A 268 22.81 12.41 19.96
N LYS A 269 23.74 13.35 19.79
CA LYS A 269 23.87 14.49 20.71
C LYS A 269 22.71 15.45 20.46
N SER A 270 22.04 15.92 21.52
CA SER A 270 21.06 16.99 21.39
C SER A 270 21.74 18.25 20.87
N LYS A 271 21.16 18.85 19.83
CA LYS A 271 21.40 20.24 19.46
C LYS A 271 20.49 21.15 20.28
#